data_AF-A0A0J9WAG5-F1
#
_entry.id   AF-A0A0J9WAG5-F1
#
_cell.length_a   1.000
_cell.length_b   1.000
_cell.length_c   1.000
_cell.angle_alpha   90.00
_cell.angle_beta   90.00
_cell.angle_gamma   90.00
#
_symmetry.space_group_name_H-M   'P 1'
#
loop_
_entity.id
_entity.type
_entity.pdbx_description
1 polymer ?
#
loop_
_entity_poly.entity_id
_entity_poly.type
_entity_poly.pdbx_seq_one_letter_code
_entity_poly.pdbx_strand_id
1 'polypeptide(L)'
;MASRVPPDGVFVPVPTFFKDKPRAPDLQPAVDVATQASHSVYLAESGITGLVLMGSTGEAIHMSSAERVDLISGVRKALDEAGYKDYPIMAGVLVNSVDETLEWLRGAQQAGAQWGLVLAPGYFGGAVTQDNLVEWFSLVADNSPLPILLYNYPGVTNNLTISIDSYVKLAQHPNIVGCKMSHGNVSHHLQLSLSPQRCPFQVPCLLRLWPTARSCRYVQCCWRHRWSRSHFPKDGSSPVFAHGQTTTGRISPGRSAEAAMESIYG
;
A
#
# COMPACT_ATOMS: atom_id res chain seq x y z
N MET A 1 -0.36 -6.85 22.36
CA MET A 1 -1.05 -5.87 21.49
C MET A 1 -0.16 -5.63 20.29
N ALA A 2 -0.72 -5.51 19.08
CA ALA A 2 0.05 -5.12 17.90
C ALA A 2 0.65 -3.71 18.08
N SER A 3 1.78 -3.43 17.44
CA SER A 3 2.34 -2.07 17.43
C SER A 3 1.35 -1.10 16.78
N ARG A 4 1.15 0.08 17.37
CA ARG A 4 0.29 1.11 16.79
C ARG A 4 0.88 1.68 15.49
N VAL A 5 2.21 1.74 15.40
CA VAL A 5 2.97 2.25 14.25
C VAL A 5 3.49 1.07 13.43
N PRO A 6 3.46 1.11 12.09
CA PRO A 6 4.09 0.10 11.25
C PRO A 6 5.59 -0.07 11.58
N PRO A 7 6.17 -1.28 11.42
CA PRO A 7 7.62 -1.45 11.53
C PRO A 7 8.36 -0.80 10.34
N ASP A 8 9.56 -0.28 10.60
CA ASP A 8 10.45 0.26 9.55
C ASP A 8 10.79 -0.80 8.50
N GLY A 9 10.63 -0.48 7.21
CA GLY A 9 11.12 -1.32 6.12
C GLY A 9 10.44 -1.07 4.77
N VAL A 10 10.38 -2.10 3.91
CA VAL A 10 9.76 -2.00 2.58
C VAL A 10 8.36 -2.58 2.60
N PHE A 11 7.38 -1.73 2.26
CA PHE A 11 5.98 -2.13 2.08
C PHE A 11 5.65 -2.16 0.58
N VAL A 12 5.35 -3.34 0.05
CA VAL A 12 5.05 -3.51 -1.38
C VAL A 12 3.58 -3.20 -1.65
N PRO A 13 3.24 -2.26 -2.55
CA PRO A 13 1.88 -2.10 -3.05
C PRO A 13 1.57 -3.26 -4.01
N VAL A 14 0.85 -4.26 -3.51
CA VAL A 14 0.61 -5.51 -4.24
C VAL A 14 -0.48 -5.27 -5.29
N PRO A 15 -0.29 -5.70 -6.56
CA PRO A 15 -1.38 -5.73 -7.52
C PRO A 15 -2.46 -6.74 -7.09
N THR A 16 -3.69 -6.54 -7.55
CA THR A 16 -4.78 -7.49 -7.30
C THR A 16 -4.83 -8.49 -8.45
N PHE A 17 -4.78 -9.78 -8.13
CA PHE A 17 -4.97 -10.85 -9.12
C PHE A 17 -6.46 -11.11 -9.32
N PHE A 18 -6.86 -11.31 -10.57
CA PHE A 18 -8.24 -11.62 -10.97
C PHE A 18 -8.27 -12.93 -11.76
N LYS A 19 -9.42 -13.61 -11.79
CA LYS A 19 -9.61 -14.82 -12.60
C LYS A 19 -9.58 -14.50 -14.10
N ASP A 20 -9.21 -15.50 -14.92
CA ASP A 20 -9.10 -15.35 -16.39
C ASP A 20 -10.38 -14.81 -17.08
N LYS A 21 -11.56 -15.06 -16.49
CA LYS A 21 -12.87 -14.73 -17.06
C LYS A 21 -13.90 -14.40 -15.96
N PRO A 22 -14.88 -13.51 -16.26
CA PRO A 22 -16.08 -13.39 -15.43
C PRO A 22 -16.88 -14.69 -15.41
N ARG A 23 -17.65 -14.87 -14.33
CA ARG A 23 -18.62 -15.96 -14.19
C ARG A 23 -20.01 -15.34 -14.14
N ALA A 24 -20.91 -15.77 -15.02
CA ALA A 24 -22.29 -15.27 -15.00
C ALA A 24 -22.94 -15.47 -13.61
N PRO A 25 -23.68 -14.47 -13.08
CA PRO A 25 -24.17 -13.27 -13.78
C PRO A 25 -23.19 -12.09 -13.87
N ASP A 26 -22.01 -12.18 -13.24
CA ASP A 26 -21.10 -11.05 -13.08
C ASP A 26 -20.44 -10.63 -14.40
N LEU A 27 -20.23 -9.33 -14.57
CA LEU A 27 -19.58 -8.75 -15.76
C LEU A 27 -18.06 -8.62 -15.60
N GLN A 28 -17.56 -8.55 -14.36
CA GLN A 28 -16.14 -8.46 -14.04
C GLN A 28 -15.60 -9.83 -13.60
N PRO A 29 -14.32 -10.16 -13.88
CA PRO A 29 -13.71 -11.35 -13.31
C PRO A 29 -13.55 -11.20 -11.80
N ALA A 30 -13.98 -12.20 -11.04
CA ALA A 30 -13.81 -12.23 -9.59
C ALA A 30 -12.32 -12.22 -9.20
N VAL A 31 -12.03 -11.67 -8.02
CA VAL A 31 -10.70 -11.68 -7.40
C VAL A 31 -10.15 -13.10 -7.24
N ASP A 32 -8.88 -13.31 -7.56
CA ASP A 32 -8.17 -14.56 -7.32
C ASP A 32 -7.42 -14.54 -5.98
N VAL A 33 -8.19 -14.74 -4.91
CA VAL A 33 -7.66 -14.79 -3.53
C VAL A 33 -6.57 -15.86 -3.35
N ALA A 34 -6.63 -16.99 -4.07
CA ALA A 34 -5.64 -18.06 -3.96
C ALA A 34 -4.28 -17.68 -4.60
N THR A 35 -4.32 -17.02 -5.75
CA THR A 35 -3.13 -16.46 -6.40
C THR A 35 -2.58 -15.29 -5.57
N GLN A 36 -3.46 -14.41 -5.05
CA GLN A 36 -3.09 -13.31 -4.16
C GLN A 36 -2.37 -13.80 -2.90
N ALA A 37 -2.90 -14.82 -2.24
CA ALA A 37 -2.34 -15.44 -1.05
C ALA A 37 -0.96 -16.03 -1.32
N SER A 38 -0.83 -16.84 -2.38
CA SER A 38 0.45 -17.45 -2.79
C SER A 38 1.52 -16.39 -3.07
N HIS A 39 1.19 -15.33 -3.82
CA HIS A 39 2.12 -14.23 -4.09
C HIS A 39 2.49 -13.45 -2.82
N SER A 40 1.53 -13.27 -1.91
CA SER A 40 1.74 -12.55 -0.64
C SER A 40 2.71 -13.29 0.30
N VAL A 41 2.58 -14.62 0.40
CA VAL A 41 3.54 -15.47 1.14
C VAL A 41 4.93 -15.40 0.49
N TYR A 42 5.01 -15.53 -0.84
CA TYR A 42 6.28 -15.41 -1.57
C TYR A 42 7.00 -14.06 -1.35
N LEU A 43 6.26 -12.94 -1.26
CA LEU A 43 6.83 -11.64 -0.91
C LEU A 43 7.41 -11.63 0.52
N ALA A 44 6.71 -12.25 1.49
CA ALA A 44 7.22 -12.38 2.86
C ALA A 44 8.48 -13.26 2.94
N GLU A 45 8.50 -14.39 2.22
CA GLU A 45 9.68 -15.27 2.06
C GLU A 45 10.87 -14.55 1.40
N SER A 46 10.59 -13.61 0.49
CA SER A 46 11.60 -12.78 -0.17
C SER A 46 12.18 -11.67 0.72
N GLY A 47 11.76 -11.57 1.99
CA GLY A 47 12.28 -10.60 2.95
C GLY A 47 11.67 -9.19 2.82
N ILE A 48 10.51 -9.07 2.19
CA ILE A 48 9.70 -7.85 2.26
C ILE A 48 9.21 -7.65 3.71
N THR A 49 9.02 -6.40 4.13
CA THR A 49 8.64 -6.06 5.51
C THR A 49 7.13 -6.07 5.71
N GLY A 50 6.37 -5.66 4.70
CA GLY A 50 4.92 -5.57 4.77
C GLY A 50 4.24 -5.48 3.41
N LEU A 51 2.93 -5.69 3.39
CA LEU A 51 2.11 -5.52 2.19
C LEU A 51 1.23 -4.28 2.33
N VAL A 52 1.10 -3.51 1.25
CA VAL A 52 -0.05 -2.63 1.04
C VAL A 52 -0.99 -3.32 0.07
N LEU A 53 -2.03 -3.94 0.61
CA LEU A 53 -3.12 -4.53 -0.17
C LEU A 53 -4.09 -3.41 -0.56
N MET A 54 -4.75 -3.53 -1.71
CA MET A 54 -5.86 -2.64 -2.08
C MET A 54 -5.48 -1.14 -2.14
N GLY A 55 -4.20 -0.81 -2.36
CA GLY A 55 -3.79 0.54 -2.73
C GLY A 55 -4.21 0.88 -4.17
N SER A 56 -3.80 2.04 -4.71
CA SER A 56 -4.08 2.38 -6.11
C SER A 56 -3.54 1.36 -7.12
N THR A 57 -2.43 0.68 -6.80
CA THR A 57 -1.86 -0.44 -7.57
C THR A 57 -2.69 -1.72 -7.46
N GLY A 58 -3.43 -1.90 -6.36
CA GLY A 58 -4.34 -3.02 -6.12
C GLY A 58 -5.78 -2.74 -6.54
N GLU A 59 -6.03 -1.69 -7.33
CA GLU A 59 -7.29 -1.46 -8.05
C GLU A 59 -8.57 -1.46 -7.18
N ALA A 60 -8.46 -1.12 -5.89
CA ALA A 60 -9.51 -1.37 -4.89
C ALA A 60 -10.85 -0.67 -5.14
N ILE A 61 -10.87 0.41 -5.92
CA ILE A 61 -12.09 1.09 -6.35
C ILE A 61 -12.97 0.24 -7.29
N HIS A 62 -12.42 -0.85 -7.84
CA HIS A 62 -13.12 -1.81 -8.70
C HIS A 62 -13.61 -3.05 -7.96
N MET A 63 -13.36 -3.16 -6.64
CA MET A 63 -13.72 -4.31 -5.81
C MET A 63 -14.94 -4.03 -4.93
N SER A 64 -15.86 -4.99 -4.85
CA SER A 64 -16.98 -4.97 -3.90
C SER A 64 -16.50 -5.02 -2.43
N SER A 65 -17.38 -4.66 -1.48
CA SER A 65 -17.05 -4.71 -0.05
C SER A 65 -16.68 -6.13 0.41
N ALA A 66 -17.38 -7.15 -0.12
CA ALA A 66 -17.08 -8.56 0.14
C ALA A 66 -15.70 -8.97 -0.40
N GLU A 67 -15.40 -8.69 -1.68
CA GLU A 67 -14.10 -9.04 -2.28
C GLU A 67 -12.91 -8.39 -1.56
N ARG A 68 -13.08 -7.18 -1.02
CA ARG A 68 -12.05 -6.50 -0.23
C ARG A 68 -11.77 -7.21 1.10
N VAL A 69 -12.81 -7.67 1.79
CA VAL A 69 -12.71 -8.46 3.04
C VAL A 69 -12.12 -9.85 2.76
N ASP A 70 -12.60 -10.53 1.71
CA ASP A 70 -12.14 -11.86 1.31
C ASP A 70 -10.66 -11.86 0.88
N LEU A 71 -10.21 -10.81 0.17
CA LEU A 71 -8.81 -10.65 -0.23
C LEU A 71 -7.90 -10.51 1.00
N ILE A 72 -8.18 -9.58 1.92
CA ILE A 72 -7.34 -9.38 3.10
C ILE A 72 -7.33 -10.64 3.96
N SER A 73 -8.51 -11.22 4.25
CA SER A 73 -8.62 -12.38 5.16
C SER A 73 -7.96 -13.63 4.59
N GLY A 74 -8.07 -13.86 3.28
CA GLY A 74 -7.33 -14.93 2.59
C GLY A 74 -5.82 -14.75 2.65
N VAL A 75 -5.31 -13.53 2.45
CA VAL A 75 -3.88 -13.22 2.57
C VAL A 75 -3.38 -13.36 4.01
N ARG A 76 -4.10 -12.83 5.00
CA ARG A 76 -3.80 -12.96 6.43
C ARG A 76 -3.69 -14.42 6.83
N LYS A 77 -4.71 -15.22 6.49
CA LYS A 77 -4.75 -16.67 6.76
C LYS A 77 -3.54 -17.39 6.15
N ALA A 78 -3.23 -17.16 4.88
CA ALA A 78 -2.11 -17.83 4.22
C ALA A 78 -0.75 -17.45 4.83
N LEU A 79 -0.58 -16.18 5.24
CA LEU A 79 0.61 -15.74 5.98
C LEU A 79 0.72 -16.44 7.36
N ASP A 80 -0.39 -16.59 8.09
CA ASP A 80 -0.40 -17.33 9.37
C ASP A 80 -0.07 -18.82 9.18
N GLU A 81 -0.63 -19.46 8.16
CA GLU A 81 -0.37 -20.87 7.80
C GLU A 81 1.08 -21.10 7.36
N ALA A 82 1.69 -20.12 6.67
CA ALA A 82 3.11 -20.10 6.31
C ALA A 82 4.05 -19.69 7.47
N GLY A 83 3.52 -19.45 8.68
CA GLY A 83 4.31 -19.10 9.87
C GLY A 83 4.63 -17.62 10.06
N TYR A 84 4.23 -16.76 9.12
CA TYR A 84 4.35 -15.29 9.18
C TYR A 84 3.24 -14.66 10.04
N LYS A 85 3.14 -15.11 11.29
CA LYS A 85 2.18 -14.57 12.27
C LYS A 85 2.39 -13.08 12.48
N ASP A 86 1.28 -12.34 12.62
CA ASP A 86 1.25 -10.89 12.78
C ASP A 86 1.99 -10.09 11.67
N TYR A 87 2.30 -10.71 10.52
CA TYR A 87 2.99 -10.04 9.42
C TYR A 87 2.29 -8.73 9.00
N PRO A 88 3.02 -7.62 8.74
CA PRO A 88 2.42 -6.32 8.47
C PRO A 88 1.57 -6.26 7.19
N ILE A 89 0.28 -5.97 7.37
CA ILE A 89 -0.72 -5.74 6.32
C ILE A 89 -1.35 -4.36 6.51
N MET A 90 -1.25 -3.54 5.48
CA MET A 90 -1.88 -2.22 5.38
C MET A 90 -2.94 -2.28 4.27
N ALA A 91 -4.16 -1.89 4.58
CA ALA A 91 -5.28 -1.89 3.64
C ALA A 91 -5.49 -0.49 3.04
N GLY A 92 -5.47 -0.36 1.72
CA GLY A 92 -5.83 0.88 1.04
C GLY A 92 -7.32 1.21 1.16
N VAL A 93 -7.61 2.45 1.49
CA VAL A 93 -8.97 3.01 1.58
C VAL A 93 -9.04 4.23 0.68
N LEU A 94 -9.75 4.10 -0.44
CA LEU A 94 -9.62 5.00 -1.60
C LEU A 94 -10.93 5.75 -1.91
N VAL A 95 -11.79 5.92 -0.91
CA VAL A 95 -13.13 6.52 -1.02
C VAL A 95 -13.19 7.91 -0.39
N ASN A 96 -14.26 8.65 -0.68
CA ASN A 96 -14.35 10.09 -0.38
C ASN A 96 -15.30 10.42 0.79
N SER A 97 -16.32 9.59 1.02
CA SER A 97 -17.28 9.83 2.11
C SER A 97 -16.75 9.27 3.44
N VAL A 98 -17.07 9.93 4.55
CA VAL A 98 -16.57 9.54 5.88
C VAL A 98 -17.13 8.18 6.29
N ASP A 99 -18.44 7.97 6.15
CA ASP A 99 -19.10 6.72 6.56
C ASP A 99 -18.59 5.49 5.79
N GLU A 100 -18.40 5.63 4.47
CA GLU A 100 -17.83 4.58 3.63
C GLU A 100 -16.34 4.34 3.95
N THR A 101 -15.57 5.40 4.20
CA THR A 101 -14.18 5.28 4.67
C THR A 101 -14.11 4.46 5.97
N LEU A 102 -15.03 4.73 6.91
CA LEU A 102 -15.14 3.99 8.17
C LEU A 102 -15.67 2.55 7.99
N GLU A 103 -16.55 2.29 7.02
CA GLU A 103 -16.96 0.93 6.64
C GLU A 103 -15.75 0.13 6.13
N TRP A 104 -14.99 0.69 5.19
CA TRP A 104 -13.79 0.05 4.64
C TRP A 104 -12.75 -0.24 5.73
N LEU A 105 -12.53 0.69 6.66
CA LEU A 105 -11.61 0.51 7.80
C LEU A 105 -12.10 -0.58 8.77
N ARG A 106 -13.40 -0.66 9.05
CA ARG A 106 -14.00 -1.74 9.86
C ARG A 106 -13.85 -3.11 9.20
N GLY A 107 -14.16 -3.21 7.90
CA GLY A 107 -13.97 -4.45 7.14
C GLY A 107 -12.51 -4.89 7.09
N ALA A 108 -11.59 -3.94 6.87
CA ALA A 108 -10.15 -4.20 6.86
C ALA A 108 -9.63 -4.71 8.21
N GLN A 109 -10.08 -4.13 9.33
CA GLN A 109 -9.73 -4.62 10.67
C GLN A 109 -10.23 -6.05 10.88
N GLN A 110 -11.51 -6.31 10.58
CA GLN A 110 -12.13 -7.63 10.76
C GLN A 110 -11.44 -8.71 9.91
N ALA A 111 -10.95 -8.35 8.72
CA ALA A 111 -10.19 -9.23 7.86
C ALA A 111 -8.71 -9.42 8.29
N GLY A 112 -8.22 -8.66 9.28
CA GLY A 112 -6.88 -8.83 9.86
C GLY A 112 -5.79 -7.90 9.33
N ALA A 113 -6.14 -6.78 8.68
CA ALA A 113 -5.18 -5.69 8.43
C ALA A 113 -4.93 -4.89 9.72
N GLN A 114 -3.69 -4.47 9.97
CA GLN A 114 -3.35 -3.69 11.16
C GLN A 114 -3.39 -2.16 10.93
N TRP A 115 -3.36 -1.69 9.67
CA TRP A 115 -3.36 -0.26 9.33
C TRP A 115 -4.24 0.08 8.14
N GLY A 116 -4.84 1.27 8.14
CA GLY A 116 -5.52 1.86 6.99
C GLY A 116 -4.64 2.87 6.25
N LEU A 117 -4.51 2.75 4.93
CA LEU A 117 -3.87 3.75 4.07
C LEU A 117 -4.95 4.59 3.38
N VAL A 118 -5.30 5.72 3.98
CA VAL A 118 -6.49 6.51 3.63
C VAL A 118 -6.13 7.60 2.63
N LEU A 119 -6.67 7.50 1.40
CA LEU A 119 -6.51 8.48 0.34
C LEU A 119 -7.20 9.80 0.69
N ALA A 120 -6.57 10.93 0.37
CA ALA A 120 -7.23 12.23 0.47
C ALA A 120 -8.48 12.29 -0.42
N PRO A 121 -9.62 12.86 0.05
CA PRO A 121 -10.91 12.85 -0.65
C PRO A 121 -10.88 13.73 -1.91
N GLY A 122 -10.38 13.17 -3.00
CA GLY A 122 -10.01 13.86 -4.24
C GLY A 122 -11.14 14.20 -5.21
N TYR A 123 -12.35 13.66 -5.05
CA TYR A 123 -13.41 13.81 -6.06
C TYR A 123 -13.70 15.29 -6.37
N PHE A 124 -13.80 16.13 -5.33
CA PHE A 124 -13.98 17.58 -5.45
C PHE A 124 -12.67 18.38 -5.27
N GLY A 125 -11.51 17.81 -5.62
CA GLY A 125 -10.19 18.32 -5.25
C GLY A 125 -9.92 19.82 -5.50
N GLY A 126 -10.50 20.41 -6.54
CA GLY A 126 -10.38 21.86 -6.83
C GLY A 126 -11.17 22.79 -5.91
N ALA A 127 -12.12 22.27 -5.12
CA ALA A 127 -12.93 23.01 -4.15
C ALA A 127 -12.54 22.74 -2.68
N VAL A 128 -11.70 21.73 -2.44
CA VAL A 128 -11.30 21.31 -1.08
C VAL A 128 -10.20 22.22 -0.55
N THR A 129 -10.45 22.88 0.59
CA THR A 129 -9.43 23.69 1.28
C THR A 129 -8.54 22.83 2.18
N GLN A 130 -7.40 23.40 2.60
CA GLN A 130 -6.48 22.72 3.53
C GLN A 130 -7.11 22.46 4.91
N ASP A 131 -7.98 23.35 5.40
CA ASP A 131 -8.67 23.13 6.67
C ASP A 131 -9.76 22.06 6.55
N ASN A 132 -10.46 21.95 5.40
CA ASN A 132 -11.37 20.83 5.15
C ASN A 132 -10.64 19.47 5.12
N LEU A 133 -9.40 19.42 4.61
CA LEU A 133 -8.58 18.20 4.69
C LEU A 133 -8.23 17.83 6.13
N VAL A 134 -7.85 18.82 6.95
CA VAL A 134 -7.51 18.59 8.36
C VAL A 134 -8.74 18.10 9.12
N GLU A 135 -9.89 18.75 8.93
CA GLU A 135 -11.17 18.35 9.52
C GLU A 135 -11.58 16.93 9.11
N TRP A 136 -11.60 16.62 7.80
CA TRP A 136 -12.01 15.32 7.27
C TRP A 136 -11.10 14.18 7.77
N PHE A 137 -9.77 14.36 7.71
CA PHE A 137 -8.84 13.34 8.20
C PHE A 137 -8.90 13.17 9.72
N SER A 138 -9.14 14.24 10.48
CA SER A 138 -9.32 14.14 11.94
C SER A 138 -10.59 13.35 12.27
N LEU A 139 -11.72 13.70 11.64
CA LEU A 139 -13.00 13.01 11.83
C LEU A 139 -12.93 11.52 11.47
N VAL A 140 -12.23 11.16 10.39
CA VAL A 140 -11.95 9.75 10.05
C VAL A 140 -11.04 9.10 11.10
N ALA A 141 -9.99 9.79 11.57
CA ALA A 141 -9.03 9.22 12.52
C ALA A 141 -9.60 9.04 13.93
N ASP A 142 -10.48 9.93 14.39
CA ASP A 142 -11.23 9.85 15.66
C ASP A 142 -12.11 8.59 15.71
N ASN A 143 -12.75 8.26 14.58
CA ASN A 143 -13.72 7.16 14.47
C ASN A 143 -13.11 5.87 13.89
N SER A 144 -11.86 5.90 13.45
CA SER A 144 -11.22 4.75 12.79
C SER A 144 -10.86 3.65 13.79
N PRO A 145 -11.28 2.40 13.55
CA PRO A 145 -10.89 1.26 14.38
C PRO A 145 -9.41 0.85 14.20
N LEU A 146 -8.75 1.32 13.14
CA LEU A 146 -7.33 1.11 12.86
C LEU A 146 -6.54 2.43 13.00
N PRO A 147 -5.25 2.39 13.36
CA PRO A 147 -4.36 3.51 13.11
C PRO A 147 -4.22 3.73 11.59
N ILE A 148 -4.27 4.99 11.16
CA ILE A 148 -4.28 5.34 9.74
C ILE A 148 -3.00 6.04 9.28
N LEU A 149 -2.67 5.89 8.00
CA LEU A 149 -1.66 6.67 7.31
C LEU A 149 -2.34 7.54 6.24
N LEU A 150 -1.93 8.81 6.19
CA LEU A 150 -2.41 9.77 5.19
C LEU A 150 -1.83 9.43 3.81
N TYR A 151 -2.67 9.22 2.81
CA TYR A 151 -2.22 8.93 1.45
C TYR A 151 -2.48 10.11 0.51
N ASN A 152 -1.40 10.75 0.07
CA ASN A 152 -1.40 11.91 -0.82
C ASN A 152 -0.92 11.47 -2.21
N TYR A 153 -1.85 11.37 -3.16
CA TYR A 153 -1.56 10.97 -4.54
C TYR A 153 -2.34 11.83 -5.56
N PRO A 154 -1.83 13.04 -5.89
CA PRO A 154 -2.52 14.03 -6.72
C PRO A 154 -2.98 13.51 -8.08
N GLY A 155 -2.24 12.56 -8.66
CA GLY A 155 -2.54 11.94 -9.96
C GLY A 155 -3.81 11.09 -10.01
N VAL A 156 -4.41 10.75 -8.86
CA VAL A 156 -5.72 10.08 -8.77
C VAL A 156 -6.74 10.85 -7.91
N THR A 157 -6.37 12.04 -7.43
CA THR A 157 -7.19 12.88 -6.54
C THR A 157 -7.42 14.28 -7.11
N ASN A 158 -7.55 14.40 -8.43
CA ASN A 158 -7.80 15.68 -9.13
C ASN A 158 -6.81 16.80 -8.74
N ASN A 159 -5.52 16.47 -8.67
CA ASN A 159 -4.42 17.35 -8.26
C ASN A 159 -4.48 17.86 -6.80
N LEU A 160 -5.39 17.34 -5.97
CA LEU A 160 -5.45 17.62 -4.54
C LEU A 160 -4.12 17.25 -3.85
N THR A 161 -3.59 18.18 -3.06
CA THR A 161 -2.36 18.02 -2.29
C THR A 161 -2.59 18.38 -0.83
N ILE A 162 -2.00 17.63 0.08
CA ILE A 162 -1.93 17.97 1.52
C ILE A 162 -0.71 18.89 1.72
N SER A 163 -0.88 20.03 2.38
CA SER A 163 0.22 20.95 2.69
C SER A 163 1.07 20.49 3.88
N ILE A 164 2.30 21.02 4.01
CA ILE A 164 3.17 20.79 5.17
C ILE A 164 2.47 21.12 6.49
N ASP A 165 1.78 22.27 6.56
CA ASP A 165 1.11 22.69 7.79
C ASP A 165 -0.07 21.78 8.13
N SER A 166 -0.82 21.30 7.12
CA SER A 166 -1.86 20.29 7.31
C SER A 166 -1.29 18.96 7.81
N TYR A 167 -0.15 18.51 7.27
CA TYR A 167 0.55 17.34 7.80
C TYR A 167 1.00 17.53 9.25
N VAL A 168 1.59 18.68 9.59
CA VAL A 168 2.04 19.01 10.96
C VAL A 168 0.87 19.05 11.95
N LYS A 169 -0.27 19.63 11.56
CA LYS A 169 -1.53 19.59 12.34
C LYS A 169 -2.00 18.14 12.55
N LEU A 170 -2.14 17.36 11.46
CA LEU A 170 -2.63 15.98 11.51
C LEU A 170 -1.69 15.03 12.24
N ALA A 171 -0.38 15.28 12.25
CA ALA A 171 0.60 14.45 12.95
C ALA A 171 0.51 14.51 14.48
N GLN A 172 -0.24 15.47 15.04
CA GLN A 172 -0.55 15.50 16.47
C GLN A 172 -1.70 14.56 16.84
N HIS A 173 -2.47 14.06 15.86
CA HIS A 173 -3.60 13.18 16.12
C HIS A 173 -3.12 11.76 16.49
N PRO A 174 -3.48 11.21 17.66
CA PRO A 174 -2.87 9.97 18.18
C PRO A 174 -3.14 8.74 17.32
N ASN A 175 -4.17 8.77 16.47
CA ASN A 175 -4.53 7.67 15.56
C ASN A 175 -3.98 7.81 14.13
N ILE A 176 -3.25 8.89 13.81
CA ILE A 176 -2.59 9.08 12.50
C ILE A 176 -1.10 8.80 12.69
N VAL A 177 -0.61 7.71 12.11
CA VAL A 177 0.71 7.13 12.46
C VAL A 177 1.79 7.29 11.38
N GLY A 178 1.43 7.88 10.23
CA GLY A 178 2.38 8.14 9.16
C GLY A 178 1.72 8.73 7.91
N CYS A 179 2.48 8.90 6.84
CA CYS A 179 1.96 9.33 5.55
C CYS A 179 2.70 8.72 4.35
N LYS A 180 1.98 8.46 3.26
CA LYS A 180 2.51 8.01 1.98
C LYS A 180 2.34 9.13 0.94
N MET A 181 3.44 9.53 0.32
CA MET A 181 3.48 10.65 -0.63
C MET A 181 3.83 10.17 -2.03
N SER A 182 2.83 10.01 -2.90
CA SER A 182 3.01 9.58 -4.30
C SER A 182 3.05 10.76 -5.30
N HIS A 183 3.41 11.97 -4.85
CA HIS A 183 3.51 13.16 -5.71
C HIS A 183 4.90 13.44 -6.31
N GLY A 184 5.93 12.66 -5.96
CA GLY A 184 7.30 12.81 -6.51
C GLY A 184 8.07 14.08 -6.11
N ASN A 185 7.42 15.12 -5.57
CA ASN A 185 8.09 16.31 -5.04
C ASN A 185 9.00 15.96 -3.84
N VAL A 186 10.32 15.87 -4.09
CA VAL A 186 11.35 15.52 -3.10
C VAL A 186 11.50 16.60 -2.02
N SER A 187 11.41 17.88 -2.38
CA SER A 187 11.50 19.00 -1.42
C SER A 187 10.41 18.92 -0.35
N HIS A 188 9.21 18.51 -0.74
CA HIS A 188 8.08 18.31 0.18
C HIS A 188 8.32 17.15 1.16
N HIS A 189 8.91 16.04 0.70
CA HIS A 189 9.33 14.94 1.57
C HIS A 189 10.39 15.40 2.58
N LEU A 190 11.42 16.14 2.12
CA LEU A 190 12.50 16.63 2.97
C LEU A 190 12.01 17.57 4.06
N GLN A 191 11.08 18.48 3.76
CA GLN A 191 10.52 19.42 4.74
C GLN A 191 9.80 18.72 5.90
N LEU A 192 9.09 17.61 5.63
CA LEU A 192 8.47 16.78 6.67
C LEU A 192 9.53 15.98 7.45
N SER A 193 10.39 15.23 6.76
CA SER A 193 11.36 14.32 7.38
C SER A 193 12.46 15.02 8.19
N LEU A 194 12.70 16.31 7.94
CA LEU A 194 13.62 17.18 8.71
C LEU A 194 12.93 17.95 9.85
N SER A 195 11.61 17.81 10.02
CA SER A 195 10.82 18.49 11.05
C SER A 195 10.25 17.53 12.13
N PRO A 196 10.99 16.53 12.67
CA PRO A 196 10.42 15.48 13.52
C PRO A 196 9.83 15.99 14.83
N GLN A 197 10.27 17.15 15.34
CA GLN A 197 9.67 17.79 16.53
C GLN A 197 8.30 18.42 16.25
N ARG A 198 7.96 18.69 14.98
CA ARG A 198 6.65 19.22 14.55
C ARG A 198 5.76 18.15 13.94
N CYS A 199 6.36 17.08 13.41
CA CYS A 199 5.69 16.01 12.69
C CYS A 199 6.27 14.65 13.14
N PRO A 200 5.67 13.97 14.14
CA PRO A 200 6.14 12.67 14.61
C PRO A 200 5.88 11.51 13.65
N PHE A 201 5.37 11.76 12.43
CA PHE A 201 5.16 10.70 11.43
C PHE A 201 6.46 9.96 11.13
N GLN A 202 6.38 8.63 11.12
CA GLN A 202 7.22 7.87 10.22
C GLN A 202 6.77 8.19 8.79
N VAL A 203 7.70 8.68 7.96
CA VAL A 203 7.41 9.10 6.59
C VAL A 203 7.85 8.02 5.60
N PRO A 204 6.89 7.28 5.02
CA PRO A 204 7.05 6.59 3.75
C PRO A 204 7.45 7.49 2.55
N CYS A 205 8.74 7.80 2.46
CA CYS A 205 9.46 8.10 1.22
C CYS A 205 9.41 6.83 0.31
N LEU A 206 9.76 6.77 -0.98
CA LEU A 206 10.07 7.77 -2.00
C LEU A 206 11.30 8.66 -1.80
N LEU A 207 12.41 8.04 -1.39
CA LEU A 207 13.66 7.99 -2.18
C LEU A 207 14.77 7.27 -1.38
N ARG A 208 15.64 6.53 -2.08
CA ARG A 208 16.97 6.16 -1.57
C ARG A 208 18.05 6.88 -2.39
N LEU A 209 18.41 8.09 -1.99
CA LEU A 209 19.62 8.78 -2.44
C LEU A 209 20.35 9.38 -1.23
N TRP A 210 21.63 9.01 -1.08
CA TRP A 210 22.62 9.42 -0.07
C TRP A 210 22.54 8.79 1.35
N PRO A 211 23.68 8.41 2.00
CA PRO A 211 23.65 7.52 3.18
C PRO A 211 23.47 8.16 4.57
N THR A 212 23.19 9.46 4.68
CA THR A 212 23.33 10.19 5.96
C THR A 212 22.05 10.79 6.57
N ALA A 213 20.90 10.72 5.89
CA ALA A 213 19.63 11.16 6.47
C ALA A 213 19.01 10.07 7.38
N ARG A 214 19.02 10.27 8.71
CA ARG A 214 18.55 9.25 9.67
C ARG A 214 17.02 9.05 9.74
N SER A 215 16.20 9.70 8.90
CA SER A 215 14.73 9.71 9.00
C SER A 215 13.90 9.51 7.71
N CYS A 216 14.48 9.35 6.50
CA CYS A 216 13.75 8.77 5.34
C CYS A 216 14.17 7.30 5.20
N ARG A 217 13.23 6.34 5.34
CA ARG A 217 13.57 4.90 5.42
C ARG A 217 12.68 3.95 4.61
N TYR A 218 11.91 4.49 3.68
CA TYR A 218 11.03 3.72 2.81
C TYR A 218 11.35 4.01 1.33
N VAL A 219 11.04 3.06 0.46
CA VAL A 219 11.08 3.20 -1.00
C VAL A 219 9.81 2.58 -1.57
N GLN A 220 9.07 3.34 -2.36
CA GLN A 220 7.99 2.83 -3.19
C GLN A 220 8.50 2.79 -4.64
N CYS A 221 8.45 1.62 -5.28
CA CYS A 221 8.62 1.54 -6.73
C CYS A 221 7.49 2.29 -7.43
N CYS A 222 7.83 3.34 -8.18
CA CYS A 222 6.91 3.98 -9.10
C CYS A 222 6.75 3.10 -10.36
N TRP A 223 5.70 2.28 -10.39
CA TRP A 223 5.27 1.64 -11.64
C TRP A 223 4.71 2.71 -12.58
N ARG A 224 5.47 3.05 -13.63
CA ARG A 224 5.07 4.04 -14.66
C ARG A 224 4.52 3.27 -15.87
N HIS A 225 3.38 3.71 -16.41
CA HIS A 225 2.53 2.94 -17.33
C HIS A 225 3.26 2.13 -18.43
N ARG A 226 3.03 0.80 -18.42
CA ARG A 226 2.79 0.02 -19.64
C ARG A 226 1.87 -1.17 -19.36
N TRP A 227 0.57 -1.00 -19.62
CA TRP A 227 -0.41 -2.09 -19.58
C TRP A 227 -0.24 -2.97 -20.83
N SER A 228 0.43 -4.12 -20.71
CA SER A 228 0.43 -5.16 -21.75
C SER A 228 0.71 -6.55 -21.21
N ARG A 229 -0.38 -7.26 -20.82
CA ARG A 229 -0.50 -8.73 -20.72
C ARG A 229 0.67 -9.51 -20.11
N SER A 230 0.72 -9.61 -18.79
CA SER A 230 1.47 -10.69 -18.11
C SER A 230 0.74 -12.03 -18.35
N HIS A 231 1.39 -12.99 -19.03
CA HIS A 231 0.94 -14.39 -19.06
C HIS A 231 1.87 -15.22 -18.17
N PHE A 232 1.33 -15.84 -17.12
CA PHE A 232 2.05 -16.85 -16.34
C PHE A 232 1.74 -18.26 -16.87
N PRO A 233 2.75 -19.14 -17.03
CA PRO A 233 2.52 -20.56 -17.34
C PRO A 233 1.76 -21.26 -16.20
N LYS A 234 0.85 -22.18 -16.54
CA LYS A 234 0.01 -22.90 -15.56
C LYS A 234 0.67 -24.18 -14.99
N ASP A 235 1.97 -24.39 -15.22
CA ASP A 235 2.71 -25.62 -14.92
C ASP A 235 3.79 -25.47 -13.84
N GLY A 236 3.93 -24.28 -13.24
CA GLY A 236 4.94 -24.02 -12.20
C GLY A 236 6.36 -23.80 -12.72
N SER A 237 6.56 -23.69 -14.04
CA SER A 237 7.83 -23.24 -14.62
C SER A 237 8.02 -21.72 -14.49
N SER A 238 9.28 -21.28 -14.37
CA SER A 238 9.62 -19.85 -14.34
C SER A 238 9.26 -19.17 -15.67
N PRO A 239 8.74 -17.92 -15.65
CA PRO A 239 8.34 -17.23 -16.88
C PRO A 239 9.53 -17.01 -17.81
N VAL A 240 9.38 -17.37 -19.08
CA VAL A 240 10.39 -17.14 -20.12
C VAL A 240 10.14 -15.80 -20.78
N PHE A 241 10.94 -14.80 -20.41
CA PHE A 241 10.96 -13.51 -21.11
C PHE A 241 11.62 -13.66 -22.50
N ALA A 242 10.97 -13.14 -23.53
CA ALA A 242 11.47 -13.21 -24.88
C ALA A 242 12.60 -12.17 -25.11
N HIS A 243 13.77 -12.69 -25.49
CA HIS A 243 15.00 -12.00 -25.93
C HIS A 243 15.94 -11.45 -24.84
N GLY A 244 17.11 -12.11 -24.68
CA GLY A 244 18.33 -11.41 -24.26
C GLY A 244 19.25 -12.10 -23.25
N GLN A 245 19.84 -13.25 -23.61
CA GLN A 245 20.94 -13.92 -22.91
C GLN A 245 20.67 -14.57 -21.54
N THR A 246 20.97 -15.85 -21.49
CA THR A 246 20.93 -16.74 -20.32
C THR A 246 21.98 -16.39 -19.26
N THR A 247 21.56 -16.30 -17.99
CA THR A 247 22.36 -16.82 -16.87
C THR A 247 21.46 -17.52 -15.85
N THR A 248 21.74 -18.78 -15.56
CA THR A 248 21.07 -19.55 -14.52
C THR A 248 21.73 -19.27 -13.17
N GLY A 249 20.94 -18.83 -12.17
CA GLY A 249 21.47 -18.51 -10.85
C GLY A 249 20.51 -18.91 -9.73
N ARG A 250 20.92 -19.86 -8.87
CA ARG A 250 20.25 -20.07 -7.57
C ARG A 250 20.51 -18.87 -6.68
N ILE A 251 19.47 -18.32 -6.06
CA ILE A 251 19.60 -17.22 -5.11
C ILE A 251 20.08 -17.77 -3.77
N SER A 252 21.27 -17.34 -3.33
CA SER A 252 21.83 -17.66 -2.01
C SER A 252 21.20 -16.79 -0.91
N PRO A 253 21.10 -17.27 0.35
CA PRO A 253 20.63 -16.44 1.46
C PRO A 253 21.54 -15.21 1.67
N GLY A 254 20.95 -14.02 1.84
CA GLY A 254 21.68 -12.79 2.19
C GLY A 254 21.70 -11.67 1.14
N ARG A 255 20.89 -11.73 0.08
CA ARG A 255 20.70 -10.57 -0.83
C ARG A 255 19.82 -9.49 -0.20
N SER A 256 20.07 -8.23 -0.55
CA SER A 256 19.24 -7.09 -0.17
C SER A 256 17.87 -7.13 -0.87
N ALA A 257 16.84 -6.56 -0.24
CA ALA A 257 15.47 -6.48 -0.79
C ALA A 257 15.39 -5.85 -2.20
N GLU A 258 16.36 -5.00 -2.55
CA GLU A 258 16.54 -4.40 -3.87
C GLU A 258 16.76 -5.46 -4.97
N ALA A 259 17.62 -6.45 -4.71
CA ALA A 259 17.87 -7.57 -5.62
C ALA A 259 16.75 -8.64 -5.61
N ALA A 260 15.94 -8.71 -4.54
CA ALA A 260 14.71 -9.48 -4.56
C ALA A 260 13.70 -8.83 -5.53
N MET A 261 13.45 -7.52 -5.41
CA MET A 261 12.54 -6.77 -6.28
C MET A 261 12.92 -6.85 -7.77
N GLU A 262 14.21 -6.78 -8.12
CA GLU A 262 14.67 -7.00 -9.51
C GLU A 262 14.33 -8.42 -10.01
N SER A 263 14.46 -9.46 -9.17
CA SER A 263 14.14 -10.84 -9.56
C SER A 263 12.64 -11.17 -9.64
N ILE A 264 11.78 -10.33 -9.05
CA ILE A 264 10.32 -10.51 -9.02
C ILE A 264 9.65 -9.88 -10.24
N TYR A 265 10.23 -8.81 -10.81
CA TYR A 265 9.59 -7.95 -11.80
C TYR A 265 10.44 -7.66 -13.06
N GLY A 266 11.63 -8.28 -13.19
CA GLY A 266 12.55 -8.17 -14.34
C GLY A 266 12.52 -9.38 -15.25
#